data_AF-A0A7X8FVX1-F1
#
_entry.id   AF-A0A7X8FVX1-F1
#
_cell.length_a   1.000
_cell.length_b   1.000
_cell.length_c   1.000
_cell.angle_alpha   90.00
_cell.angle_beta   90.00
_cell.angle_gamma   90.00
#
_symmetry.space_group_name_H-M   'P 1'
#
loop_
_entity.id
_entity.type
_entity.pdbx_description
1 polymer ?
#
loop_
_entity_poly.entity_id
_entity_poly.type
_entity_poly.pdbx_seq_one_letter_code
_entity_poly.pdbx_strand_id
1 'polypeptide(L)'
;MIDRERIAEFIDEYRVRLALGLGIVLVLLLFVFFAGLISNASSRDDQRRVDEEKALLSVSPEELFLPEEPFPLPGIQQFRTTPKVWSADEAKLWYNTPDTEMLDGVREPARRQIDDLLESVP
;
A
#
# COMPACT_ATOMS: atom_id res chain seq x y z
N MET A 1 -45.73 59.26 8.80
CA MET A 1 -45.98 58.84 10.19
C MET A 1 -46.94 57.67 10.11
N ILE A 2 -46.55 56.51 10.63
CA ILE A 2 -47.47 55.38 10.73
C ILE A 2 -48.41 55.71 11.89
N ASP A 3 -49.69 55.89 11.60
CA ASP A 3 -50.71 56.21 12.60
C ASP A 3 -50.85 55.05 13.57
N ARG A 4 -50.22 55.21 14.75
CA ARG A 4 -50.19 54.19 15.80
C ARG A 4 -51.59 53.81 16.27
N GLU A 5 -52.54 54.74 16.19
CA GLU A 5 -53.95 54.53 16.55
C GLU A 5 -54.64 53.55 15.59
N ARG A 6 -54.37 53.68 14.28
CA ARG A 6 -54.90 52.78 13.24
C ARG A 6 -54.36 51.36 13.35
N ILE A 7 -53.11 51.21 13.78
CA ILE A 7 -52.50 49.90 14.04
C ILE A 7 -53.11 49.27 15.29
N ALA A 8 -53.36 50.06 16.34
CA ALA A 8 -53.95 49.55 17.58
C ALA A 8 -55.38 49.03 17.35
N GLU A 9 -56.21 49.75 16.61
CA GLU A 9 -57.57 49.29 16.25
C GLU A 9 -57.54 48.01 15.41
N PHE A 10 -56.63 47.93 14.43
CA PHE A 10 -56.50 46.76 13.57
C PHE A 10 -56.01 45.52 14.34
N ILE A 11 -55.08 45.70 15.29
CA ILE A 11 -54.60 44.60 16.13
C ILE A 11 -55.72 44.08 17.02
N ASP A 12 -56.56 44.94 17.59
CA ASP A 12 -57.62 44.50 18.51
C ASP A 12 -58.76 43.79 17.76
N GLU A 13 -59.11 44.26 16.56
CA GLU A 13 -60.14 43.63 15.70
C GLU A 13 -59.69 42.27 15.15
N TYR A 14 -58.41 42.12 14.78
CA TYR A 14 -57.89 40.89 14.17
C TYR A 14 -57.02 40.04 15.11
N ARG A 15 -56.97 40.35 16.41
CA ARG A 15 -56.04 39.76 17.40
C ARG A 15 -55.93 38.24 17.33
N VAL A 16 -57.05 37.54 17.16
CA VAL A 16 -57.09 36.07 17.12
C VAL A 16 -56.50 35.54 15.83
N ARG A 17 -56.82 36.15 14.68
CA ARG A 17 -56.27 35.77 13.37
C ARG A 17 -54.79 36.09 13.28
N LEU A 18 -54.36 37.20 13.88
CA LEU A 18 -52.98 37.65 13.90
C LEU A 18 -52.12 36.76 14.81
N ALA A 19 -52.64 36.37 15.98
CA ALA A 19 -52.01 35.38 16.87
C ALA A 19 -51.92 34.00 16.21
N LEU A 20 -52.95 33.57 15.48
CA LEU A 20 -52.96 32.29 14.77
C LEU A 20 -51.96 32.29 13.60
N GLY A 21 -51.89 33.39 12.84
CA GLY A 21 -50.90 33.58 11.78
C GLY A 21 -49.46 33.59 12.31
N LEU A 22 -49.20 34.32 13.40
CA LEU A 22 -47.91 34.31 14.09
C LEU A 22 -47.55 32.92 14.62
N GLY A 23 -48.52 32.17 15.16
CA GLY A 23 -48.31 30.80 15.62
C GLY A 23 -47.92 29.85 14.50
N ILE A 24 -48.59 29.93 13.34
CA ILE A 24 -48.25 29.13 12.15
C ILE A 24 -46.84 29.47 11.66
N VAL A 25 -46.50 30.76 11.59
CA VAL A 25 -45.17 31.21 11.18
C VAL A 25 -44.09 30.73 12.15
N LEU A 26 -44.35 30.76 13.45
CA LEU A 26 -43.43 30.26 14.47
C LEU A 26 -43.19 28.75 14.31
N VAL A 27 -44.25 27.96 14.09
CA VAL A 27 -44.15 26.52 13.89
C VAL A 27 -43.37 26.19 12.60
N LEU A 28 -43.60 26.94 11.52
CA LEU A 28 -42.83 26.81 10.28
C LEU A 28 -41.35 27.11 10.50
N LEU A 29 -41.03 28.18 11.24
CA LEU A 29 -39.65 28.55 11.56
C LEU A 29 -38.96 27.45 12.38
N LEU A 30 -39.64 26.91 13.39
CA LEU A 30 -39.12 25.80 14.18
C LEU A 30 -38.90 24.56 13.32
N PHE A 31 -39.84 24.23 12.44
CA PHE A 31 -39.71 23.09 11.54
C PHE A 31 -38.46 23.21 10.64
N VAL A 32 -38.26 24.37 10.01
CA VAL A 32 -37.07 24.61 9.17
C VAL A 32 -35.79 24.57 10.00
N PHE A 33 -35.80 25.13 11.20
CA PHE A 33 -34.65 25.11 12.10
C PHE A 33 -34.26 23.68 12.50
N PHE A 34 -35.21 22.86 12.95
CA PHE A 34 -34.96 21.46 13.32
C PHE A 34 -34.58 20.59 12.11
N ALA A 35 -35.23 20.78 10.96
CA ALA A 35 -34.86 20.09 9.73
C ALA A 35 -33.42 20.42 9.30
N GLY A 36 -33.01 21.69 9.42
CA GLY A 36 -31.64 22.13 9.16
C GLY A 36 -30.62 21.52 10.13
N LEU A 37 -30.95 21.41 11.42
CA LEU A 37 -30.07 20.76 12.40
C LEU A 37 -29.87 19.27 12.10
N ILE A 38 -30.93 18.54 11.74
CA ILE A 38 -30.86 17.12 11.39
C ILE A 38 -30.05 16.92 10.11
N SER A 39 -30.32 17.73 9.08
CA SER A 39 -29.61 17.67 7.80
C SER A 39 -28.11 17.95 7.95
N ASN A 40 -27.74 18.97 8.74
CA ASN A 40 -26.34 19.33 8.98
C ASN A 40 -25.60 18.32 9.87
N ALA A 41 -26.32 17.62 10.75
CA ALA A 41 -25.74 16.51 11.52
C ALA A 41 -25.48 15.29 10.62
N SER A 42 -26.43 14.94 9.75
CA SER A 42 -26.29 13.86 8.77
C SER A 42 -25.14 14.12 7.80
N SER A 43 -25.06 15.32 7.23
CA SER A 43 -24.03 15.64 6.25
C SER A 43 -22.63 15.58 6.85
N ARG A 44 -22.48 15.94 8.13
CA ARG A 44 -21.20 15.85 8.85
C ARG A 44 -20.78 14.40 9.07
N ASP A 45 -21.71 13.52 9.38
CA ASP A 45 -21.42 12.11 9.63
C ASP A 45 -21.04 11.38 8.33
N ASP A 46 -21.78 11.65 7.25
CA ASP A 46 -21.46 11.15 5.91
C ASP A 46 -20.08 11.64 5.43
N GLN A 47 -19.78 12.92 5.66
CA GLN A 47 -18.50 13.51 5.28
C GLN A 47 -17.35 12.92 6.11
N ARG A 48 -17.56 12.68 7.41
CA ARG A 48 -16.57 12.00 8.26
C ARG A 48 -16.28 10.58 7.80
N ARG A 49 -17.31 9.83 7.39
CA ARG A 49 -17.17 8.47 6.86
C ARG A 49 -16.36 8.45 5.56
N VAL A 50 -16.65 9.37 4.64
CA VAL A 50 -15.90 9.49 3.39
C VAL A 50 -14.44 9.86 3.65
N ASP A 51 -14.17 10.73 4.62
CA ASP A 51 -12.81 11.12 4.98
C ASP A 51 -12.05 9.97 5.67
N GLU A 52 -12.72 9.19 6.54
CA GLU A 52 -12.17 7.97 7.15
C GLU A 52 -11.85 6.90 6.08
N GLU A 53 -12.73 6.67 5.09
CA GLU A 53 -12.47 5.75 3.97
C GLU A 53 -11.30 6.22 3.08
N LYS A 54 -11.19 7.52 2.82
CA LYS A 54 -10.06 8.08 2.07
C LYS A 54 -8.73 7.95 2.81
N ALA A 55 -8.74 8.09 4.13
CA ALA A 55 -7.54 7.91 4.95
C ALA A 55 -7.08 6.44 4.99
N LEU A 56 -8.01 5.49 4.89
CA LEU A 56 -7.66 4.06 4.77
C LEU A 56 -7.09 3.70 3.40
N LEU A 57 -7.50 4.41 2.36
CA LEU A 57 -7.04 4.21 0.98
C LEU A 57 -5.83 5.08 0.60
N SER A 58 -5.40 5.98 1.49
CA SER A 58 -4.23 6.80 1.24
C SER A 58 -2.96 5.96 1.40
N VAL A 59 -2.35 5.62 0.27
CA VAL A 59 -0.99 5.05 0.21
C VAL A 59 0.00 6.11 0.68
N SER A 60 0.93 5.73 1.57
CA SER A 60 1.94 6.66 2.06
C SER A 60 2.78 7.16 0.88
N PRO A 61 3.11 8.47 0.80
CA PRO A 61 4.01 8.98 -0.25
C PRO A 61 5.33 8.21 -0.31
N GLU A 62 5.80 7.66 0.81
CA GLU A 62 7.02 6.86 0.92
C GLU A 62 6.89 5.49 0.19
N GLU A 63 5.68 4.96 0.03
CA GLU A 63 5.39 3.73 -0.73
C GLU A 63 5.22 3.96 -2.24
N LEU A 64 5.02 5.21 -2.66
CA LEU A 64 4.99 5.60 -4.08
C LEU A 64 6.40 5.72 -4.68
N PHE A 65 7.42 5.86 -3.84
CA PHE A 65 8.80 5.88 -4.30
C PHE A 65 9.31 4.44 -4.38
N LEU A 66 9.70 4.04 -5.59
CA LEU A 66 10.52 2.85 -5.75
C LEU A 66 11.78 3.02 -4.88
N PRO A 67 12.19 2.00 -4.09
CA PRO A 67 13.46 2.05 -3.40
C PRO A 67 14.56 2.35 -4.41
N GLU A 68 15.55 3.14 -4.00
CA GLU A 68 16.70 3.47 -4.85
C GLU A 68 17.26 2.18 -5.47
N GLU A 69 17.49 2.22 -6.78
CA GLU A 69 17.90 1.06 -7.58
C GLU A 69 19.09 0.38 -6.88
N PRO A 70 18.98 -0.91 -6.53
CA PRO A 70 19.96 -1.55 -5.67
C PRO A 70 21.26 -1.70 -6.46
N PHE A 71 22.23 -0.89 -6.06
CA PHE A 71 23.59 -0.82 -6.56
C PHE A 71 23.73 -0.32 -8.01
N PRO A 72 24.72 0.55 -8.28
CA PRO A 72 25.11 0.79 -9.65
C PRO A 72 25.45 -0.56 -10.28
N LEU A 73 24.75 -0.90 -11.36
CA LEU A 73 25.11 -2.04 -12.21
C LEU A 73 26.63 -1.96 -12.40
N PRO A 74 27.40 -3.04 -12.10
CA PRO A 74 28.83 -3.02 -12.38
C PRO A 74 28.99 -2.59 -13.82
N GLY A 75 29.64 -1.44 -14.03
CA GLY A 75 29.64 -0.74 -15.31
C GLY A 75 29.86 -1.73 -16.44
N ILE A 76 29.02 -1.66 -17.48
CA ILE A 76 29.02 -2.58 -18.62
C ILE A 76 30.49 -2.85 -19.00
N GLN A 77 30.99 -4.05 -18.71
CA GLN A 77 32.32 -4.44 -19.13
C GLN A 77 32.27 -4.60 -20.64
N GLN A 78 32.61 -3.52 -21.36
CA GLN A 78 32.68 -3.51 -22.83
C GLN A 78 33.68 -4.54 -23.35
N PHE A 79 34.59 -5.01 -22.50
CA PHE A 79 35.59 -6.00 -22.80
C PHE A 79 35.63 -7.04 -21.68
N ARG A 80 35.58 -8.33 -22.05
CA ARG A 80 35.98 -9.40 -21.14
C ARG A 80 37.48 -9.25 -20.90
N THR A 81 37.88 -8.97 -19.66
CA THR A 81 39.27 -9.13 -19.26
C THR A 81 39.69 -10.56 -19.59
N THR A 82 40.85 -10.73 -20.22
CA THR A 82 41.41 -12.07 -20.48
C THR A 82 41.41 -12.84 -19.16
N PRO A 83 40.80 -14.05 -19.11
CA PRO A 83 40.81 -14.84 -17.90
C PRO A 83 42.24 -14.96 -17.40
N LYS A 84 42.47 -14.70 -16.11
CA LYS A 84 43.80 -14.89 -15.50
C LYS A 84 44.18 -16.36 -15.70
N VAL A 85 45.04 -16.63 -16.68
CA VAL A 85 45.63 -17.96 -16.86
C VAL A 85 46.62 -18.10 -15.72
N TRP A 86 46.32 -18.99 -14.77
CA TRP A 86 47.24 -19.28 -13.70
C TRP A 86 48.55 -19.80 -14.26
N SER A 87 49.66 -19.32 -13.71
CA SER A 87 50.95 -19.94 -13.97
C SER A 87 50.94 -21.39 -13.47
N ALA A 88 51.85 -22.22 -13.97
CA ALA A 88 51.97 -23.62 -13.51
C ALA A 88 52.18 -23.70 -11.99
N ASP A 89 52.81 -22.70 -11.38
CA ASP A 89 53.05 -22.65 -9.94
C ASP A 89 51.83 -22.17 -9.15
N GLU A 90 51.05 -21.22 -9.70
CA GLU A 90 49.76 -20.82 -9.11
C GLU A 90 48.74 -21.95 -9.17
N ALA A 91 48.71 -22.73 -10.25
CA ALA A 91 47.81 -23.87 -10.41
C ALA A 91 48.09 -24.98 -9.37
N LYS A 92 49.37 -25.25 -9.07
CA LYS A 92 49.77 -26.22 -8.05
C LYS A 92 49.28 -25.91 -6.64
N LEU A 93 49.00 -24.63 -6.34
CA LEU A 93 48.45 -24.23 -5.04
C LEU A 93 47.01 -24.76 -4.85
N TRP A 94 46.26 -24.84 -5.94
CA TRP A 94 44.84 -25.20 -5.93
C TRP A 94 44.58 -26.63 -6.41
N TYR A 95 45.48 -27.17 -7.22
CA TYR A 95 45.35 -28.48 -7.83
C TYR A 95 46.69 -29.20 -7.85
N ASN A 96 46.76 -30.31 -7.12
CA ASN A 96 47.87 -31.25 -7.26
C ASN A 96 47.51 -32.26 -8.37
N THR A 97 48.39 -32.40 -9.36
CA THR A 97 48.28 -33.49 -10.32
C THR A 97 48.41 -34.81 -9.57
N PRO A 98 47.41 -35.71 -9.66
CA PRO A 98 47.47 -36.99 -8.95
C PRO A 98 48.66 -37.82 -9.44
N ASP A 99 49.39 -38.41 -8.50
CA ASP A 99 50.49 -39.33 -8.81
C ASP A 99 49.97 -40.72 -9.19
N THR A 100 50.88 -41.59 -9.62
CA THR A 100 50.54 -42.98 -10.00
C THR A 100 49.95 -43.77 -8.84
N GLU A 101 50.35 -43.49 -7.60
CA GLU A 101 49.86 -44.19 -6.41
C GLU A 101 48.41 -43.82 -6.08
N MET A 102 48.07 -42.53 -6.19
CA MET A 102 46.70 -42.02 -6.06
C MET A 102 45.80 -42.58 -7.16
N LEU A 103 46.30 -42.66 -8.39
CA LEU A 103 45.55 -43.25 -9.50
C LEU A 103 45.29 -44.73 -9.30
N ASP A 104 46.30 -45.50 -8.87
CA ASP A 104 46.16 -46.93 -8.60
C ASP A 104 45.22 -47.18 -7.39
N GLY A 105 45.27 -46.31 -6.38
CA GLY A 105 44.38 -46.32 -5.23
C GLY A 105 42.91 -46.11 -5.56
N VAL A 106 42.59 -45.40 -6.64
CA VAL A 106 41.20 -45.22 -7.14
C VAL A 106 40.84 -46.33 -8.14
N ARG A 107 41.78 -46.77 -8.96
CA ARG A 107 41.55 -47.73 -10.03
C ARG A 107 41.12 -49.10 -9.53
N GLU A 108 41.81 -49.63 -8.52
CA GLU A 108 41.55 -50.99 -8.02
C GLU A 108 40.19 -51.14 -7.31
N PRO A 109 39.76 -50.20 -6.45
CA PRO A 109 38.40 -50.22 -5.92
C PRO A 109 37.33 -50.04 -6.99
N ALA A 110 37.54 -49.12 -7.95
CA ALA A 110 36.58 -48.88 -9.02
C ALA A 110 36.40 -50.11 -9.92
N ARG A 111 37.50 -50.81 -10.24
CA ARG A 111 37.46 -52.05 -11.03
C ARG A 111 36.67 -53.14 -10.32
N ARG A 112 36.90 -53.35 -9.02
CA ARG A 112 36.12 -54.31 -8.22
C ARG A 112 34.64 -53.98 -8.19
N GLN A 113 34.28 -52.71 -8.04
CA GLN A 113 32.86 -52.29 -8.10
C GLN A 113 32.23 -52.53 -9.47
N ILE A 114 32.98 -52.31 -10.56
CA ILE A 114 32.51 -52.60 -11.91
C ILE A 114 32.30 -54.11 -12.10
N ASP A 115 33.27 -54.92 -11.68
CA ASP A 115 33.19 -56.37 -11.78
C ASP A 115 32.00 -56.92 -10.95
N ASP A 116 31.81 -56.44 -9.71
CA ASP A 116 30.64 -56.79 -8.88
C ASP A 116 29.31 -56.39 -9.53
N LEU A 117 29.25 -55.23 -10.18
CA LEU A 117 28.06 -54.78 -10.91
C LEU A 117 27.80 -55.63 -12.16
N LEU A 118 28.84 -56.07 -12.85
CA LEU A 118 28.71 -56.92 -14.04
C LEU A 118 28.35 -58.36 -13.69
N GLU A 119 28.84 -58.88 -12.55
CA GLU A 119 28.52 -60.23 -12.06
C GLU A 119 27.14 -60.31 -11.38
N SER A 120 26.61 -59.18 -10.90
CA SER A 120 25.29 -59.11 -10.25
C SER A 120 24.12 -58.97 -11.22
N VAL A 121 24.38 -58.80 -12.53
CA VAL A 121 23.36 -58.85 -13.57
C VAL A 121 23.34 -60.28 -14.17
N PRO A 122 22.22 -61.02 -14.06
CA PRO A 122 22.12 -62.40 -14.54
C PRO A 122 22.14 -62.54 -16.07
#